data_AF-A0A661Y0F3-F1
#
_entry.id   AF-A0A661Y0F3-F1
#
_cell.length_a   1.000
_cell.length_b   1.000
_cell.length_c   1.000
_cell.angle_alpha   90.00
_cell.angle_beta   90.00
_cell.angle_gamma   90.00
#
_symmetry.space_group_name_H-M   'P 1'
#
loop_
_entity.id
_entity.type
_entity.pdbx_description
1 polymer ?
#
loop_
_entity_poly.entity_id
_entity_poly.type
_entity_poly.pdbx_seq_one_letter_code
_entity_poly.pdbx_strand_id
1 'polypeptide(L)'
;MSSFKEIQLENADVIVCLVSDQENYKISELVYEHIGTKDIIVRYNGTRSFLAKFNELGVRLVDPSLAMINLLDHFVRSPNATSILLGLDASQDSIDVEIRNKDIHGMTLRDLR
;
A
#
# COMPACT_ATOMS: atom_id res chain seq x y z
N MET A 1 8.39 20.05 15.72
CA MET A 1 7.12 19.76 16.45
C MET A 1 5.96 20.65 16.01
N SER A 2 6.15 21.94 15.71
CA SER A 2 5.06 22.85 15.31
C SER A 2 4.31 22.40 14.04
N SER A 3 5.05 21.91 13.04
CA SER A 3 4.46 21.54 11.74
C SER A 3 3.56 20.30 11.78
N PHE A 4 3.77 19.33 12.69
CA PHE A 4 2.89 18.14 12.81
C PHE A 4 1.54 18.45 13.46
N LYS A 5 1.50 19.41 14.38
CA LYS A 5 0.25 19.90 14.97
C LYS A 5 -0.54 20.75 13.98
N GLU A 6 0.15 21.53 13.15
CA GLU A 6 -0.48 22.35 12.10
C GLU A 6 -1.24 21.49 11.08
N ILE A 7 -0.73 20.30 10.75
CA ILE A 7 -1.38 19.36 9.82
C ILE A 7 -2.26 18.32 10.51
N GLN A 8 -2.50 18.44 11.83
CA GLN A 8 -3.35 17.54 12.60
C GLN A 8 -3.04 16.05 12.38
N LEU A 9 -1.75 15.69 12.41
CA LEU A 9 -1.29 14.34 12.10
C LEU A 9 -1.93 13.26 13.02
N GLU A 10 -2.31 13.65 14.23
CA GLU A 10 -3.09 12.86 15.19
C GLU A 10 -4.48 12.43 14.69
N ASN A 11 -5.05 13.10 13.69
CA ASN A 11 -6.34 12.77 13.09
C ASN A 11 -6.22 11.97 11.78
N ALA A 12 -5.03 11.86 11.20
CA ALA A 12 -4.83 11.17 9.92
C ALA A 12 -4.94 9.64 10.07
N ASP A 13 -5.77 8.96 9.27
CA ASP A 13 -5.86 7.49 9.34
C ASP A 13 -4.60 6.80 8.81
N VAL A 14 -3.99 7.36 7.77
CA VAL A 14 -2.82 6.82 7.08
C VAL A 14 -1.84 7.95 6.76
N ILE A 15 -0.54 7.68 6.90
CA ILE A 15 0.53 8.60 6.55
C ILE A 15 1.33 8.00 5.40
N VAL A 16 1.49 8.75 4.30
CA VAL A 16 2.23 8.30 3.12
C VAL A 16 3.53 9.10 2.98
N CYS A 17 4.67 8.44 3.09
CA CYS A 17 6.01 9.02 3.04
C CYS A 17 6.68 8.68 1.69
N LEU A 18 6.90 9.70 0.85
CA LEU A 18 7.38 9.56 -0.53
C LEU A 18 8.75 10.22 -0.78
N VAL A 19 9.49 10.54 0.29
CA VAL A 19 10.81 11.20 0.21
C VAL A 19 11.95 10.17 0.26
N SER A 20 13.15 10.58 0.66
CA SER A 20 14.30 9.68 0.79
C SER A 20 14.12 8.66 1.92
N ASP A 21 14.79 7.49 1.82
CA ASP A 21 14.71 6.45 2.87
C ASP A 21 15.12 6.99 4.26
N GLN A 22 16.11 7.88 4.31
CA GLN A 22 16.55 8.49 5.56
C GLN A 22 15.50 9.40 6.17
N GLU A 23 14.84 10.25 5.37
CA GLU A 23 13.79 11.13 5.87
C GLU A 23 12.52 10.36 6.20
N ASN A 24 12.12 9.40 5.36
CA ASN A 24 11.00 8.51 5.62
C ASN A 24 11.19 7.77 6.95
N TYR A 25 12.40 7.29 7.25
CA TYR A 25 12.73 6.64 8.52
C TYR A 25 12.58 7.59 9.70
N LYS A 26 13.15 8.80 9.62
CA LYS A 26 12.99 9.83 10.67
C LYS A 26 11.53 10.20 10.92
N ILE A 27 10.74 10.36 9.85
CA ILE A 27 9.31 10.65 9.96
C ILE A 27 8.61 9.49 10.65
N SER A 28 8.92 8.25 10.26
CA SER A 28 8.32 7.04 10.84
C SER A 28 8.65 6.89 12.33
N GLU A 29 9.89 7.14 12.74
CA GLU A 29 10.28 7.17 14.17
C GLU A 29 9.50 8.25 14.94
N LEU A 30 9.45 9.47 14.40
CA LEU A 30 8.74 10.57 15.06
C LEU A 30 7.25 10.28 15.23
N VAL A 31 6.60 9.70 14.23
CA VAL A 31 5.19 9.29 14.32
C VAL A 31 5.02 8.20 15.36
N TYR A 32 5.87 7.18 15.35
CA TYR A 32 5.83 6.09 16.32
C TYR A 32 5.97 6.59 17.76
N GLU A 33 6.90 7.51 18.02
CA GLU A 33 7.15 8.08 19.35
C GLU A 33 6.02 8.98 19.84
N HIS A 34 5.41 9.80 18.97
CA HIS A 34 4.52 10.89 19.39
C HIS A 34 3.03 10.60 19.19
N ILE A 35 2.69 9.73 18.24
CA ILE A 35 1.31 9.45 17.83
C ILE A 35 0.98 7.96 18.02
N GLY A 36 2.00 7.11 18.11
CA GLY A 36 1.86 5.66 18.25
C GLY A 36 1.72 4.96 16.90
N THR A 37 1.03 3.81 16.92
CA THR A 37 0.90 2.91 15.76
C THR A 37 -0.17 3.42 14.79
N LYS A 38 0.22 4.33 13.89
CA LYS A 38 -0.56 4.69 12.70
C LYS A 38 -0.12 3.85 11.51
N ASP A 39 -1.01 3.62 10.56
CA ASP A 39 -0.66 2.98 9.29
C ASP A 39 0.25 3.94 8.49
N ILE A 40 1.56 3.64 8.46
CA ILE A 40 2.54 4.41 7.69
C ILE A 40 2.92 3.62 6.44
N ILE A 41 2.72 4.24 5.28
CA ILE A 41 3.15 3.71 3.99
C ILE A 41 4.41 4.45 3.56
N VAL A 42 5.49 3.72 3.31
CA VAL A 42 6.79 4.28 2.93
C VAL A 42 7.17 3.82 1.53
N ARG A 43 7.48 4.77 0.64
CA ARG A 43 8.19 4.48 -0.60
C ARG A 43 9.64 4.12 -0.29
N TYR A 44 10.02 2.89 -0.57
CA TYR A 44 11.39 2.41 -0.47
C TYR A 44 12.19 2.81 -1.72
N ASN A 45 13.37 3.40 -1.52
CA ASN A 45 14.26 3.85 -2.59
C ASN A 45 15.48 2.93 -2.80
N GLY A 46 15.54 1.78 -2.11
CA GLY A 46 16.56 0.74 -2.37
C GLY A 46 17.77 0.78 -1.43
N THR A 47 17.80 1.63 -0.41
CA THR A 47 18.94 1.68 0.52
C THR A 47 18.87 0.49 1.48
N ARG A 48 19.77 -0.49 1.33
CA ARG A 48 19.72 -1.78 2.05
C ARG A 48 19.72 -1.65 3.58
N SER A 49 20.41 -0.65 4.12
CA SER A 49 20.50 -0.40 5.57
C SER A 49 19.16 0.03 6.20
N PHE A 50 18.22 0.54 5.40
CA PHE A 50 16.91 0.98 5.90
C PHE A 50 15.85 -0.11 5.82
N LEU A 51 16.04 -1.15 5.01
CA LEU A 51 15.04 -2.23 4.87
C LEU A 51 14.76 -2.91 6.22
N ALA A 52 15.82 -3.30 6.94
CA ALA A 52 15.67 -3.91 8.26
C ALA A 52 15.01 -2.96 9.28
N LYS A 53 15.40 -1.68 9.24
CA LYS A 53 14.87 -0.65 10.14
C LYS A 53 13.39 -0.39 9.94
N PHE A 54 12.94 -0.34 8.69
CA PHE A 54 11.52 -0.17 8.36
C PHE A 54 10.70 -1.40 8.78
N ASN A 55 11.23 -2.60 8.58
CA ASN A 55 10.57 -3.83 9.06
C ASN A 55 10.43 -3.84 10.59
N GLU A 56 11.44 -3.37 11.32
CA GLU A 56 11.40 -3.27 12.78
C GLU A 56 10.36 -2.25 13.27
N LEU A 57 10.22 -1.12 12.57
CA LEU A 57 9.18 -0.12 12.86
C LEU A 57 7.76 -0.57 12.44
N GLY A 58 7.63 -1.66 11.68
CA GLY A 58 6.33 -2.17 11.23
C GLY A 58 5.63 -1.31 10.16
N VAL A 59 6.37 -0.47 9.42
CA VAL A 59 5.78 0.35 8.36
C VAL A 59 5.48 -0.48 7.10
N ARG A 60 4.44 -0.11 6.35
CA ARG A 60 4.11 -0.75 5.08
C ARG A 60 5.03 -0.21 3.98
N LEU A 61 5.99 -1.02 3.54
CA LEU A 61 6.89 -0.65 2.45
C LEU A 61 6.27 -0.87 1.08
N VAL A 62 6.47 0.10 0.20
CA VAL A 62 6.20 0.00 -1.24
C VAL A 62 7.54 0.20 -1.96
N ASP A 63 8.00 -0.81 -2.69
CA ASP A 63 9.14 -0.70 -3.61
C ASP A 63 8.62 -0.50 -5.04
N PRO A 64 8.65 0.74 -5.57
CA PRO A 64 8.14 1.01 -6.91
C PRO A 64 8.97 0.34 -8.00
N SER A 65 10.26 0.11 -7.76
CA SER A 65 11.13 -0.51 -8.77
C SER A 65 10.74 -1.96 -9.00
N LEU A 66 10.50 -2.70 -7.92
CA LEU A 66 9.97 -4.06 -7.99
C LEU A 66 8.53 -4.10 -8.53
N ALA A 67 7.67 -3.17 -8.10
CA ALA A 67 6.30 -3.09 -8.57
C ALA A 67 6.22 -2.85 -10.09
N MET A 68 7.05 -1.96 -10.64
CA MET A 68 7.09 -1.68 -12.08
C MET A 68 7.61 -2.87 -12.90
N ILE A 69 8.62 -3.59 -12.41
CA ILE A 69 9.11 -4.81 -13.07
C ILE A 69 8.00 -5.87 -13.13
N ASN A 70 7.34 -6.13 -12.01
CA ASN A 70 6.22 -7.07 -11.95
C ASN A 70 5.09 -6.63 -12.88
N LEU A 71 4.78 -5.33 -12.89
CA LEU A 71 3.76 -4.78 -13.78
C LEU A 71 4.11 -5.05 -15.25
N LEU A 72 5.36 -4.82 -15.66
CA LEU A 72 5.81 -5.07 -17.02
C LEU A 72 5.75 -6.56 -17.38
N ASP A 73 6.16 -7.47 -16.48
CA ASP A 73 6.05 -8.92 -16.71
C ASP A 73 4.58 -9.35 -16.91
N HIS A 74 3.67 -8.84 -16.07
CA HIS A 74 2.23 -9.08 -16.22
C HIS A 74 1.67 -8.50 -17.52
N PHE A 75 2.10 -7.29 -17.92
CA PHE A 75 1.67 -6.65 -19.15
C PHE A 75 2.09 -7.42 -20.40
N VAL A 76 3.28 -8.04 -20.38
CA VAL A 76 3.76 -8.91 -21.48
C VAL A 76 2.96 -10.21 -21.56
N ARG A 77 2.61 -10.82 -20.42
CA ARG A 77 1.90 -12.12 -20.40
C ARG A 77 0.40 -11.99 -20.63
N SER A 78 -0.22 -10.94 -20.10
CA SER A 78 -1.67 -10.72 -20.15
C SER A 78 -1.99 -9.22 -20.19
N PRO A 79 -1.79 -8.55 -21.34
CA PRO A 79 -1.98 -7.11 -21.48
C PRO A 79 -3.43 -6.68 -21.24
N ASN A 80 -4.42 -7.45 -21.68
CA ASN A 80 -5.84 -7.12 -21.50
C ASN A 80 -6.24 -7.16 -20.02
N ALA A 81 -5.90 -8.24 -19.30
CA ALA A 81 -6.22 -8.36 -17.88
C ALA A 81 -5.51 -7.28 -17.06
N THR A 82 -4.25 -6.97 -17.39
CA THR A 82 -3.48 -5.93 -16.72
C THR A 82 -4.06 -4.53 -16.99
N SER A 83 -4.56 -4.28 -18.21
CA SER A 83 -5.18 -3.00 -18.56
C SER A 83 -6.49 -2.76 -17.79
N ILE A 84 -7.31 -3.79 -17.60
CA ILE A 84 -8.53 -3.71 -16.78
C ILE A 84 -8.16 -3.46 -15.31
N LEU A 85 -7.19 -4.22 -14.77
CA LEU A 85 -6.75 -4.08 -13.38
C LEU A 85 -6.19 -2.67 -13.08
N LEU A 86 -5.48 -2.08 -14.04
CA LEU A 86 -4.95 -0.72 -13.93
C LEU A 86 -5.98 0.38 -14.25
N GLY A 87 -7.21 0.03 -14.65
CA GLY A 87 -8.23 0.99 -15.07
C GLY A 87 -7.88 1.75 -16.35
N LEU A 88 -7.05 1.17 -17.22
CA LEU A 88 -6.69 1.75 -18.52
C LEU A 88 -7.75 1.51 -19.60
N ASP A 89 -8.60 0.50 -19.41
CA ASP A 89 -9.74 0.22 -20.30
C ASP A 89 -11.01 0.88 -19.77
N ALA A 90 -11.43 1.98 -20.40
CA ALA A 90 -12.64 2.72 -20.01
C ALA A 90 -13.96 1.95 -20.25
N SER A 91 -13.91 0.79 -20.92
CA SER A 91 -15.09 -0.05 -21.16
C SER A 91 -15.32 -1.11 -20.09
N GLN A 92 -14.33 -1.35 -19.20
CA GLN A 92 -14.40 -2.37 -18.15
C GLN A 92 -13.85 -1.86 -16.83
N ASP A 93 -14.70 -1.85 -15.80
CA ASP A 93 -14.31 -1.54 -14.42
C ASP A 93 -14.11 -2.81 -13.59
N SER A 94 -13.16 -2.76 -12.64
CA SER A 94 -12.96 -3.78 -11.62
C SER A 94 -13.34 -3.22 -10.26
N ILE A 95 -14.13 -3.97 -9.49
CA ILE A 95 -14.49 -3.63 -8.11
C ILE A 95 -14.18 -4.80 -7.18
N ASP A 96 -13.66 -4.49 -5.99
CA ASP A 96 -13.58 -5.47 -4.91
C ASP A 96 -14.93 -5.52 -4.19
N VAL A 97 -15.45 -6.73 -3.96
CA VAL A 97 -16.73 -6.96 -3.29
C VAL A 97 -16.53 -7.85 -2.08
N GLU A 98 -16.90 -7.36 -0.90
CA GLU A 98 -16.91 -8.17 0.31
C GLU A 98 -18.25 -8.90 0.48
N ILE A 99 -18.20 -10.23 0.56
CA ILE A 99 -19.38 -11.06 0.81
C ILE A 99 -19.61 -11.21 2.31
N ARG A 100 -20.74 -10.67 2.81
CA ARG A 100 -21.10 -10.70 4.24
C ARG A 100 -22.18 -11.73 4.61
N ASN A 101 -22.83 -12.34 3.60
CA ASN A 101 -23.85 -13.36 3.85
C ASN A 101 -23.17 -14.66 4.31
N LYS A 102 -23.54 -15.15 5.50
CA LYS A 102 -22.95 -16.34 6.10
C LYS A 102 -23.45 -17.64 5.46
N ASP A 103 -24.60 -17.63 4.80
CA ASP A 103 -25.22 -18.83 4.22
C ASP A 103 -24.48 -19.31 2.97
N ILE A 104 -23.72 -18.42 2.34
CA ILE A 104 -22.89 -18.73 1.17
C ILE A 104 -21.44 -19.06 1.54
N HIS A 105 -21.13 -19.07 2.83
CA HIS A 105 -19.83 -19.51 3.32
C HIS A 105 -19.65 -21.01 3.07
N GLY A 106 -18.59 -21.38 2.35
CA GLY A 106 -18.29 -22.78 2.02
C GLY A 106 -19.03 -23.32 0.78
N MET A 107 -19.89 -22.52 0.14
CA MET A 107 -20.45 -22.87 -1.17
C MET A 107 -19.39 -22.75 -2.27
N THR A 108 -19.44 -23.62 -3.28
CA THR A 108 -18.56 -23.48 -4.44
C THR A 108 -19.06 -22.36 -5.36
N LEU A 109 -18.15 -21.71 -6.10
CA LEU A 109 -18.53 -20.66 -7.05
C LEU A 109 -19.54 -21.14 -8.12
N ARG A 110 -19.56 -22.43 -8.43
CA ARG A 110 -20.54 -23.01 -9.38
C ARG A 110 -21.96 -23.03 -8.80
N ASP A 111 -22.07 -23.17 -7.49
CA ASP A 111 -23.36 -23.29 -6.78
C ASP A 111 -23.95 -21.91 -6.42
N LEU A 112 -23.22 -20.82 -6.70
CA LEU A 112 -23.63 -19.43 -6.49
C LEU A 112 -24.41 -18.82 -7.68
N ARG A 113 -24.75 -19.63 -8.69
CA ARG A 113 -25.43 -19.20 -9.92
C ARG A 113 -26.92 -18.92 -9.75
#